data_AF-A0A952BTR4-F1
#
_entry.id   AF-A0A952BTR4-F1
#
_cell.length_a   1.000
_cell.length_b   1.000
_cell.length_c   1.000
_cell.angle_alpha   90.00
_cell.angle_beta   90.00
_cell.angle_gamma   90.00
#
_symmetry.space_group_name_H-M   'P 1'
#
loop_
_entity.id
_entity.type
_entity.pdbx_description
1 polymer ?
#
loop_
_entity_poly.entity_id
_entity_poly.type
_entity_poly.pdbx_seq_one_letter_code
_entity_poly.pdbx_strand_id
1 'polypeptide(L)'
;MDKSNNTKPVKSLFAVIFALFIAAGTVETSYAQARIGSTSYDIISEFRSEGITWQTANDGEKYLACNLTRAFVCYFFDDDDRCSLTLVFPKRQGDLNFYCQKYNDEAVIISDTKWKLYLKEGILNIELIYTDEGSYFFRIWE
;
A
#
# COMPACT_ATOMS: atom_id res chain seq x y z
N MET A 1 62.10 4.49 -25.61
CA MET A 1 60.84 4.01 -26.22
C MET A 1 59.93 3.58 -25.09
N ASP A 2 58.86 4.35 -24.94
CA ASP A 2 57.85 4.29 -23.90
C ASP A 2 56.89 3.10 -24.11
N LYS A 3 56.59 2.35 -23.05
CA LYS A 3 55.39 1.52 -22.94
C LYS A 3 54.88 1.54 -21.50
N SER A 4 54.29 2.66 -21.14
CA SER A 4 53.17 2.77 -20.20
C SER A 4 52.20 1.57 -20.35
N ASN A 5 52.22 0.66 -19.38
CA ASN A 5 51.17 -0.35 -19.23
C ASN A 5 50.08 0.20 -18.33
N ASN A 6 49.01 0.62 -19.00
CA ASN A 6 47.83 1.28 -18.52
C ASN A 6 46.96 0.32 -17.68
N THR A 7 47.13 0.30 -16.36
CA THR A 7 46.23 -0.38 -15.42
C THR A 7 44.96 0.46 -15.21
N LYS A 8 43.98 0.29 -16.11
CA LYS A 8 42.62 0.81 -15.88
C LYS A 8 41.91 -0.01 -14.79
N PRO A 9 41.08 0.62 -13.93
CA PRO A 9 40.73 0.06 -12.63
C PRO A 9 39.60 -0.97 -12.72
N VAL A 10 39.87 -2.19 -12.25
CA VAL A 10 38.88 -3.27 -12.00
C VAL A 10 37.76 -2.82 -11.04
N LYS A 11 37.98 -1.73 -10.28
CA LYS A 11 37.00 -1.08 -9.40
C LYS A 11 35.75 -0.57 -10.13
N SER A 12 35.84 -0.30 -11.44
CA SER A 12 34.72 0.25 -12.21
C SER A 12 33.65 -0.78 -12.59
N LEU A 13 34.00 -2.07 -12.71
CA LEU A 13 33.05 -3.10 -13.15
C LEU A 13 32.12 -3.55 -12.02
N PHE A 14 32.64 -3.63 -10.78
CA PHE A 14 31.84 -3.90 -9.59
C PHE A 14 30.85 -2.77 -9.26
N ALA A 15 31.23 -1.52 -9.51
CA ALA A 15 30.34 -0.37 -9.34
C ALA A 15 29.17 -0.39 -10.33
N VAL A 16 29.38 -0.89 -11.56
CA VAL A 16 28.33 -1.00 -12.58
C VAL A 16 27.33 -2.12 -12.25
N ILE A 17 27.77 -3.24 -11.66
CA ILE A 17 26.87 -4.32 -11.22
C ILE A 17 26.01 -3.87 -10.03
N PHE A 18 26.58 -3.11 -9.09
CA PHE A 18 25.82 -2.56 -7.95
C PHE A 18 24.81 -1.49 -8.39
N ALA A 19 25.15 -0.67 -9.38
CA ALA A 19 24.23 0.31 -9.96
C ALA A 19 23.09 -0.34 -10.77
N LEU A 20 23.32 -1.50 -11.40
CA LEU A 20 22.27 -2.25 -12.10
C LEU A 20 21.24 -2.89 -11.15
N PHE A 21 21.63 -3.25 -9.92
CA PHE A 21 20.69 -3.71 -8.89
C PHE A 21 19.85 -2.58 -8.26
N ILE A 22 20.33 -1.33 -8.30
CA ILE A 22 19.56 -0.16 -7.84
C ILE A 22 18.55 0.29 -8.92
N ALA A 23 18.84 0.04 -10.20
CA ALA A 23 17.96 0.37 -11.32
C ALA A 23 16.92 -0.72 -11.65
N ALA A 24 17.11 -1.96 -11.16
CA ALA A 24 16.06 -2.96 -11.11
C ALA A 24 15.15 -2.61 -9.93
N GLY A 25 14.30 -1.61 -10.16
CA GLY A 25 13.35 -1.08 -9.20
C GLY A 25 12.79 -2.20 -8.34
N THR A 26 12.91 -2.04 -7.04
CA THR A 26 12.13 -2.82 -6.08
C THR A 26 10.72 -2.81 -6.63
N VAL A 27 10.23 -3.98 -7.04
CA VAL A 27 8.80 -4.19 -7.23
C VAL A 27 8.26 -3.92 -5.84
N GLU A 28 7.86 -2.68 -5.59
CA GLU A 28 7.18 -2.32 -4.36
C GLU A 28 5.97 -3.22 -4.40
N THR A 29 6.03 -4.29 -3.61
CA THR A 29 4.90 -5.17 -3.43
C THR A 29 3.81 -4.25 -2.94
N SER A 30 2.84 -3.99 -3.80
CA SER A 30 1.71 -3.12 -3.58
C SER A 30 1.09 -3.47 -2.22
N TYR A 31 1.55 -2.79 -1.17
CA TYR A 31 0.99 -2.94 0.16
C TYR A 31 -0.33 -2.21 0.10
N ALA A 32 -1.41 -2.83 0.58
CA ALA A 32 -2.68 -2.11 0.72
C ALA A 32 -2.42 -0.81 1.50
N GLN A 33 -2.36 0.30 0.78
CA GLN A 33 -2.22 1.62 1.34
C GLN A 33 -3.56 2.29 1.10
N ALA A 34 -3.99 3.08 2.07
CA ALA A 34 -5.16 3.91 1.89
C ALA A 34 -4.94 4.87 0.70
N ARG A 35 -5.99 5.10 -0.07
CA ARG A 35 -5.99 6.03 -1.21
C ARG A 35 -6.98 7.17 -0.99
N ILE A 36 -7.20 7.53 0.27
CA ILE A 36 -8.15 8.58 0.65
C ILE A 36 -7.85 9.87 -0.15
N GLY A 37 -8.89 10.46 -0.73
CA GLY A 37 -8.81 11.64 -1.61
C GLY A 37 -8.38 11.37 -3.06
N SER A 38 -7.93 10.15 -3.39
CA SER A 38 -7.61 9.77 -4.78
C SER A 38 -8.88 9.51 -5.58
N THR A 39 -8.85 9.78 -6.90
CA THR A 39 -9.98 9.46 -7.77
C THR A 39 -10.06 7.97 -8.08
N SER A 40 -11.22 7.48 -8.52
CA SER A 40 -11.32 6.09 -8.99
C SER A 40 -10.39 5.83 -10.18
N TYR A 41 -10.18 6.82 -11.05
CA TYR A 41 -9.21 6.75 -12.14
C TYR A 41 -7.78 6.54 -11.66
N ASP A 42 -7.33 7.32 -10.67
CA ASP A 42 -5.97 7.21 -10.11
C ASP A 42 -5.72 5.80 -9.56
N ILE A 43 -6.68 5.30 -8.78
CA ILE A 43 -6.60 3.98 -8.14
C ILE A 43 -6.62 2.86 -9.21
N ILE A 44 -7.46 2.97 -10.25
CA ILE A 44 -7.47 2.00 -11.37
C ILE A 44 -6.15 2.03 -12.12
N SER A 45 -5.57 3.21 -12.35
CA SER A 45 -4.30 3.36 -13.05
C SER A 45 -3.17 2.67 -12.29
N GLU A 46 -3.13 2.88 -10.98
CA GLU A 46 -2.13 2.29 -10.09
C GLU A 46 -2.24 0.78 -9.99
N PHE A 47 -3.45 0.25 -9.72
CA PHE A 47 -3.65 -1.18 -9.44
C PHE A 47 -4.09 -1.99 -10.66
N ARG A 48 -3.80 -1.50 -11.87
CA ARG A 48 -4.23 -2.12 -13.13
C ARG A 48 -3.64 -3.52 -13.29
N SER A 49 -2.38 -3.72 -12.92
CA SER A 49 -1.70 -5.02 -13.02
C SER A 49 -2.22 -6.04 -12.02
N GLU A 50 -2.82 -5.57 -10.93
CA GLU A 50 -3.33 -6.35 -9.80
C GLU A 50 -4.80 -6.76 -10.01
N GLY A 51 -5.37 -6.43 -11.17
CA GLY A 51 -6.72 -6.81 -11.55
C GLY A 51 -7.80 -6.07 -10.75
N ILE A 52 -7.59 -4.78 -10.46
CA ILE A 52 -8.60 -3.97 -9.80
C ILE A 52 -9.88 -3.86 -10.63
N THR A 53 -11.03 -4.05 -9.99
CA THR A 53 -12.35 -4.06 -10.65
C THR A 53 -13.41 -3.37 -9.80
N TRP A 54 -14.40 -2.77 -10.46
CA TRP A 54 -15.64 -2.36 -9.79
C TRP A 54 -16.43 -3.56 -9.28
N GLN A 55 -16.93 -3.44 -8.05
CA GLN A 55 -17.88 -4.34 -7.41
C GLN A 55 -19.02 -3.54 -6.78
N THR A 56 -20.05 -4.25 -6.32
CA THR A 56 -21.23 -3.66 -5.70
C THR A 56 -21.46 -4.34 -4.35
N ALA A 57 -21.66 -3.56 -3.30
CA ALA A 57 -21.99 -4.03 -1.97
C ALA A 57 -23.47 -4.44 -1.89
N ASN A 58 -23.85 -5.10 -0.79
CA ASN A 58 -25.22 -5.62 -0.63
C ASN A 58 -26.30 -4.52 -0.59
N ASP A 59 -25.91 -3.30 -0.22
CA ASP A 59 -26.76 -2.09 -0.20
C ASP A 59 -26.80 -1.35 -1.55
N GLY A 60 -26.08 -1.83 -2.57
CA GLY A 60 -25.99 -1.21 -3.88
C GLY A 60 -24.84 -0.22 -4.04
N GLU A 61 -24.06 0.05 -2.99
CA GLU A 61 -22.91 0.95 -3.08
C GLU A 61 -21.80 0.34 -3.97
N LYS A 62 -21.25 1.16 -4.87
CA LYS A 62 -20.16 0.73 -5.76
C LYS A 62 -18.80 1.01 -5.13
N TYR A 63 -17.89 0.07 -5.27
CA TYR A 63 -16.52 0.22 -4.78
C TYR A 63 -15.52 -0.44 -5.74
N LEU A 64 -14.27 0.03 -5.71
CA LEU A 64 -13.18 -0.69 -6.37
C LEU A 64 -12.62 -1.74 -5.44
N ALA A 65 -12.34 -2.92 -5.98
CA ALA A 65 -11.78 -4.03 -5.24
C ALA A 65 -10.56 -4.60 -5.95
N CYS A 66 -9.51 -4.91 -5.19
CA CYS A 66 -8.36 -5.65 -5.70
C CYS A 66 -7.85 -6.67 -4.69
N ASN A 67 -7.24 -7.75 -5.22
CA ASN A 67 -6.73 -8.84 -4.42
C ASN A 67 -5.20 -8.81 -4.40
N LEU A 68 -4.63 -8.17 -3.38
CA LEU A 68 -3.19 -7.98 -3.24
C LEU A 68 -2.53 -9.15 -2.49
N THR A 69 -1.21 -9.23 -2.51
CA THR A 69 -0.46 -10.33 -1.88
C THR A 69 -0.83 -10.58 -0.41
N ARG A 70 -1.04 -9.51 0.38
CA ARG A 70 -1.28 -9.59 1.83
C ARG A 70 -2.72 -9.32 2.24
N ALA A 71 -3.53 -8.73 1.37
CA ALA A 71 -4.87 -8.30 1.70
C ALA A 71 -5.80 -8.28 0.49
N PHE A 72 -7.09 -8.44 0.73
CA PHE A 72 -8.13 -7.94 -0.16
C PHE A 72 -8.45 -6.51 0.24
N VAL A 73 -8.63 -5.61 -0.74
CA VAL A 73 -8.78 -4.18 -0.47
C VAL A 73 -10.00 -3.65 -1.20
N CYS A 74 -10.79 -2.85 -0.51
CA CYS A 74 -11.95 -2.14 -1.07
C CYS A 74 -11.75 -0.63 -0.92
N TYR A 75 -12.09 0.12 -1.97
CA TYR A 75 -12.08 1.58 -1.99
C TYR A 75 -13.49 2.07 -2.33
N PHE A 76 -14.08 2.83 -1.41
CA PHE A 76 -15.39 3.47 -1.56
C PHE A 76 -15.20 4.95 -1.84
N PHE A 77 -16.15 5.54 -2.57
CA PHE A 77 -16.04 6.88 -3.14
C PHE A 77 -17.20 7.76 -2.69
N ASP A 78 -16.93 9.04 -2.49
CA ASP A 78 -17.96 10.06 -2.31
C ASP A 78 -18.57 10.51 -3.66
N ASP A 79 -19.49 11.48 -3.57
CA ASP A 79 -20.20 12.03 -4.73
C ASP A 79 -19.27 12.76 -5.74
N ASP A 80 -18.07 13.16 -5.31
CA ASP A 80 -17.06 13.84 -6.12
C ASP A 80 -16.02 12.87 -6.72
N ASP A 81 -16.29 11.56 -6.68
CA ASP A 81 -15.41 10.46 -7.09
C ASP A 81 -14.10 10.42 -6.31
N ARG A 82 -14.09 10.87 -5.05
CA ARG A 82 -12.91 10.80 -4.17
C ARG A 82 -13.03 9.63 -3.22
N CYS A 83 -11.96 8.85 -3.09
CA CYS A 83 -11.97 7.75 -2.14
C CYS A 83 -12.13 8.31 -0.71
N SER A 84 -13.24 7.97 -0.07
CA SER A 84 -13.60 8.44 1.27
C SER A 84 -13.38 7.37 2.34
N LEU A 85 -13.33 6.10 1.92
CA LEU A 85 -13.15 4.96 2.80
C LEU A 85 -12.33 3.86 2.11
N THR A 86 -11.33 3.34 2.82
CA THR A 86 -10.60 2.13 2.43
C THR A 86 -10.81 1.03 3.46
N LEU A 87 -11.15 -0.18 3.01
CA LEU A 87 -11.18 -1.38 3.82
C LEU A 87 -10.03 -2.30 3.42
N VAL A 88 -9.25 -2.76 4.40
CA VAL A 88 -8.14 -3.69 4.19
C VAL A 88 -8.43 -4.97 4.96
N PHE A 89 -8.61 -6.07 4.24
CA PHE A 89 -8.88 -7.40 4.78
C PHE A 89 -7.61 -8.24 4.70
N PRO A 90 -6.78 -8.34 5.77
CA PRO A 90 -5.57 -9.13 5.72
C PRO A 90 -5.91 -10.62 5.54
N LYS A 91 -5.16 -11.32 4.70
CA LYS A 91 -5.49 -12.70 4.33
C LYS A 91 -5.16 -13.74 5.40
N ARG A 92 -4.21 -13.44 6.28
CA ARG A 92 -3.64 -14.36 7.27
C ARG A 92 -3.25 -13.60 8.54
N GLN A 93 -3.12 -14.31 9.66
CA GLN A 93 -2.67 -13.73 10.93
C GLN A 93 -1.34 -12.97 10.81
N GLY A 94 -0.40 -13.48 10.02
CA GLY A 94 0.86 -12.80 9.76
C GLY A 94 0.70 -11.47 9.00
N ASP A 95 -0.31 -11.38 8.13
CA ASP A 95 -0.62 -10.15 7.42
C ASP A 95 -1.31 -9.14 8.35
N LEU A 96 -2.18 -9.59 9.26
CA LEU A 96 -2.75 -8.74 10.32
C LEU A 96 -1.63 -8.10 11.17
N ASN A 97 -0.72 -8.91 11.69
CA ASN A 97 0.39 -8.41 12.51
C ASN A 97 1.30 -7.45 11.74
N PHE A 98 1.52 -7.71 10.44
CA PHE A 98 2.26 -6.80 9.56
C PHE A 98 1.59 -5.42 9.51
N TYR A 99 0.28 -5.33 9.30
CA TYR A 99 -0.43 -4.05 9.29
C TYR A 99 -0.44 -3.36 10.65
N CYS A 100 -0.65 -4.10 11.76
CA CYS A 100 -0.55 -3.53 13.10
C CYS A 100 0.83 -2.92 13.36
N GLN A 101 1.90 -3.63 13.00
CA GLN A 101 3.27 -3.11 13.14
C GLN A 101 3.47 -1.87 12.27
N LYS A 102 3.06 -1.92 11.00
CA LYS A 102 3.14 -0.77 10.10
C LYS A 102 2.45 0.46 10.69
N TYR A 103 1.24 0.33 11.23
CA TYR A 103 0.52 1.45 11.81
C TYR A 103 1.12 1.91 13.15
N ASN A 104 1.69 1.01 13.95
CA ASN A 104 2.46 1.39 15.13
C ASN A 104 3.71 2.21 14.77
N ASP A 105 4.35 1.90 13.64
CA ASP A 105 5.57 2.57 13.18
C ASP A 105 5.27 3.94 12.52
N GLU A 106 4.17 4.04 11.78
CA GLU A 106 3.84 5.20 10.95
C GLU A 106 2.84 6.19 11.59
N ALA A 107 2.00 5.75 12.52
CA ALA A 107 0.87 6.51 13.04
C ALA A 107 0.87 6.66 14.57
N VAL A 108 0.11 7.63 15.07
CA VAL A 108 -0.08 7.82 16.51
C VAL A 108 -1.03 6.76 17.04
N ILE A 109 -0.59 5.97 18.01
CA ILE A 109 -1.40 4.96 18.69
C ILE A 109 -2.43 5.66 19.59
N ILE A 110 -3.71 5.40 19.35
CA ILE A 110 -4.83 5.92 20.15
C ILE A 110 -5.31 4.85 21.15
N SER A 111 -5.37 3.59 20.70
CA SER A 111 -5.64 2.40 21.53
C SER A 111 -5.12 1.15 20.83
N ASP A 112 -5.29 -0.03 21.45
CA ASP A 112 -4.85 -1.33 20.92
C ASP A 112 -5.37 -1.66 19.51
N THR A 113 -6.43 -0.98 19.07
CA THR A 113 -7.08 -1.20 17.77
C THR A 113 -7.28 0.09 16.98
N LYS A 114 -6.71 1.22 17.42
CA LYS A 114 -6.93 2.53 16.78
C LYS A 114 -5.65 3.32 16.62
N TRP A 115 -5.48 3.88 15.44
CA TRP A 115 -4.38 4.76 15.10
C TRP A 115 -4.87 6.02 14.40
N LYS A 116 -4.02 7.05 14.44
CA LYS A 116 -4.24 8.31 13.75
C LYS A 116 -2.98 8.72 12.99
N LEU A 117 -3.09 8.84 11.68
CA LEU A 117 -2.00 9.29 10.81
C LEU A 117 -2.21 10.77 10.46
N TYR A 118 -1.21 11.60 10.71
CA TYR A 118 -1.27 13.03 10.41
C TYR A 118 -0.57 13.28 9.07
N LEU A 119 -1.33 13.78 8.10
CA LEU A 119 -0.83 14.16 6.79
C LEU A 119 -0.80 15.68 6.67
N LYS A 120 -0.09 16.19 5.68
CA LYS A 120 -0.07 17.65 5.40
C LYS A 120 -1.48 18.19 5.11
N GLU A 121 -2.33 17.36 4.50
CA GLU A 121 -3.64 17.75 3.98
C GLU A 121 -4.81 17.28 4.84
N GLY A 122 -4.57 16.56 5.95
CA GLY A 122 -5.64 16.03 6.78
C GLY A 122 -5.17 15.02 7.81
N ILE A 123 -6.14 14.33 8.42
CA ILE A 123 -5.91 13.29 9.41
C ILE A 123 -6.57 12.02 8.89
N LEU A 124 -5.87 10.90 8.88
CA LEU A 124 -6.49 9.59 8.61
C LEU A 124 -6.68 8.85 9.93
N ASN A 125 -7.91 8.38 10.15
CA ASN A 125 -8.26 7.48 11.22
C ASN A 125 -8.15 6.03 10.72
N ILE A 126 -7.56 5.17 11.54
CA ILE A 126 -7.39 3.75 11.25
C ILE A 126 -7.95 2.96 12.43
N GLU A 127 -8.84 2.01 12.15
CA GLU A 127 -9.44 1.14 13.17
C GLU A 127 -9.40 -0.33 12.73
N LEU A 128 -8.87 -1.19 13.59
CA LEU A 128 -8.99 -2.64 13.45
C LEU A 128 -10.34 -3.09 14.03
N ILE A 129 -11.16 -3.69 13.18
CA ILE A 129 -12.49 -4.20 13.52
C ILE A 129 -12.46 -5.72 13.50
N TYR A 130 -12.96 -6.34 14.57
CA TYR A 130 -13.24 -7.76 14.65
C TYR A 130 -14.75 -7.97 14.45
N THR A 131 -15.12 -8.91 13.59
CA THR A 131 -16.53 -9.26 13.35
C THR A 131 -16.95 -10.40 14.27
N ASP A 132 -18.26 -10.54 14.47
CA ASP A 132 -18.84 -11.64 15.26
C ASP A 132 -18.54 -13.03 14.66
N GLU A 133 -18.20 -13.08 13.37
CA GLU A 133 -17.85 -14.30 12.64
C GLU A 133 -16.35 -14.68 12.78
N GLY A 134 -15.59 -13.91 13.58
CA GLY A 134 -14.16 -14.15 13.80
C GLY A 134 -13.25 -13.66 12.66
N SER A 135 -13.79 -12.90 11.70
CA SER A 135 -13.00 -12.19 10.69
C SER A 135 -12.57 -10.82 11.20
N TYR A 136 -11.62 -10.19 10.49
CA TYR A 136 -11.13 -8.87 10.85
C TYR A 136 -10.76 -8.06 9.61
N PHE A 137 -10.83 -6.73 9.75
CA PHE A 137 -10.40 -5.80 8.72
C PHE A 137 -9.98 -4.47 9.35
N PHE A 138 -9.16 -3.71 8.63
CA PHE A 138 -8.89 -2.32 8.96
C PHE A 138 -9.84 -1.43 8.18
N ARG A 139 -10.48 -0.50 8.90
CA ARG A 139 -11.24 0.61 8.33
C ARG A 139 -10.37 1.85 8.36
N ILE A 140 -10.23 2.54 7.23
CA ILE A 140 -9.39 3.74 7.09
C ILE A 140 -10.21 4.86 6.43
N TRP A 141 -10.30 6.01 7.08
CA TRP A 141 -11.11 7.16 6.63
C TRP A 141 -10.52 8.48 7.14
N GLU A 142 -10.97 9.62 6.60
CA GLU A 142 -10.58 10.96 7.08
C GLU A 142 -11.32 11.38 8.35
#